data_AF-A0A2W1BVJ9-F1
#
_entry.id   AF-A0A2W1BVJ9-F1
#
_cell.length_a   1.000
_cell.length_b   1.000
_cell.length_c   1.000
_cell.angle_alpha   90.00
_cell.angle_beta   90.00
_cell.angle_gamma   90.00
#
_symmetry.space_group_name_H-M   'P 1'
#
loop_
_entity.id
_entity.type
_entity.pdbx_description
1 polymer ?
#
loop_
_entity_poly.entity_id
_entity_poly.type
_entity_poly.pdbx_seq_one_letter_code
_entity_poly.pdbx_strand_id
1 'polypeptide(L)'
;MSNYYCAFLFLFLNLNVLKADVSNKESEHIDLLLTRTGAGYLSPFPDNCSLILNDFADYAANFTKCSILNARPIRICEKCIEPYMNFHNKYQELMTVVVNGTSCKSVFISHDRLDAILEYHDNILSIWNKAHCSDCYNWTTPVPVLSNETIHFNQLFNETINCIVKYINPSSNDTQIVCDNCMQSYLKLDSFYKTLSADSIGTDSICMDIVDSMNATRSVWSKSLNCCKIRRTPEVIFLVCTGIISVLPIFYYLVLRFCSPMRDLPNVLKRKYLSRSCSTYNLFIDFKKAV
;
A
#
# COMPACT_ATOMS: atom_id res chain seq x y z
N MET A 1 33.90 -110.35 -8.65
CA MET A 1 34.40 -109.25 -7.80
C MET A 1 33.47 -108.06 -7.96
N SER A 2 32.85 -107.63 -6.85
CA SER A 2 32.49 -106.25 -6.43
C SER A 2 32.06 -105.22 -7.51
N ASN A 3 31.01 -104.40 -7.39
CA ASN A 3 29.95 -104.17 -6.41
C ASN A 3 28.89 -103.26 -7.10
N TYR A 4 27.63 -103.66 -6.99
CA TYR A 4 26.33 -102.95 -6.84
C TYR A 4 25.95 -101.59 -7.51
N TYR A 5 24.90 -101.67 -8.37
CA TYR A 5 23.58 -100.94 -8.43
C TYR A 5 23.52 -99.39 -8.48
N CYS A 6 22.56 -98.68 -9.11
CA CYS A 6 21.40 -98.96 -9.97
C CYS A 6 20.81 -97.62 -10.49
N ALA A 7 20.16 -97.65 -11.66
CA ALA A 7 18.97 -96.91 -12.12
C ALA A 7 18.80 -95.39 -11.84
N PHE A 8 18.46 -94.59 -12.87
CA PHE A 8 17.05 -94.21 -13.09
C PHE A 8 16.81 -93.47 -14.43
N LEU A 9 15.63 -93.75 -15.00
CA LEU A 9 15.06 -93.36 -16.28
C LEU A 9 14.40 -91.97 -16.28
N PHE A 10 14.42 -91.35 -17.46
CA PHE A 10 13.46 -90.46 -18.12
C PHE A 10 12.93 -89.18 -17.44
N LEU A 11 13.22 -88.07 -18.13
CA LEU A 11 12.58 -86.76 -18.03
C LEU A 11 11.07 -86.81 -18.31
N PHE A 12 10.26 -86.39 -17.35
CA PHE A 12 8.96 -85.76 -17.59
C PHE A 12 8.89 -84.48 -16.74
N LEU A 13 8.87 -83.33 -17.42
CA LEU A 13 8.57 -82.02 -16.84
C LEU A 13 7.10 -82.02 -16.41
N ASN A 14 6.85 -82.11 -15.11
CA ASN A 14 5.55 -81.81 -14.51
C ASN A 14 5.54 -80.37 -14.01
N LEU A 15 4.55 -79.60 -14.47
CA LEU A 15 4.12 -78.34 -13.87
C LEU A 15 3.84 -78.55 -12.38
N ASN A 16 4.44 -77.74 -11.52
CA ASN A 16 3.85 -77.39 -10.23
C ASN A 16 3.47 -75.92 -10.26
N VAL A 17 2.16 -75.70 -10.26
CA VAL A 17 1.48 -74.43 -10.04
C VAL A 17 1.83 -73.95 -8.64
N LEU A 18 2.61 -72.87 -8.52
CA LEU A 18 2.70 -72.10 -7.28
C LEU A 18 1.48 -71.18 -7.22
N LYS A 19 0.57 -71.51 -6.32
CA LYS A 19 -0.57 -70.69 -5.92
C LYS A 19 -0.02 -69.45 -5.20
N ALA A 20 -0.05 -68.30 -5.86
CA ALA A 20 0.35 -67.04 -5.26
C ALA A 20 -0.67 -66.62 -4.20
N ASP A 21 -0.16 -66.25 -3.03
CA ASP A 21 -0.93 -65.82 -1.86
C ASP A 21 -1.55 -64.43 -2.13
N VAL A 22 -2.88 -64.34 -2.11
CA VAL A 22 -3.68 -63.17 -2.52
C VAL A 22 -4.04 -62.32 -1.31
N SER A 23 -3.09 -62.06 -0.41
CA SER A 23 -3.32 -61.21 0.77
C SER A 23 -2.45 -59.96 0.81
N ASN A 24 -1.34 -59.91 0.05
CA ASN A 24 -0.40 -58.78 0.07
C ASN A 24 -0.51 -57.84 -1.16
N LYS A 25 -1.32 -58.22 -2.16
CA LYS A 25 -1.41 -57.51 -3.43
C LYS A 25 -2.39 -56.34 -3.42
N GLU A 26 -3.28 -56.29 -2.44
CA GLU A 26 -4.34 -55.28 -2.34
C GLU A 26 -3.80 -53.95 -1.77
N SER A 27 -2.92 -54.02 -0.78
CA SER A 27 -2.25 -52.83 -0.21
C SER A 27 -1.30 -52.15 -1.20
N GLU A 28 -0.54 -52.93 -1.97
CA GLU A 28 0.42 -52.41 -2.95
C GLU A 28 -0.29 -51.81 -4.17
N HIS A 29 -1.45 -52.36 -4.55
CA HIS A 29 -2.24 -51.86 -5.67
C HIS A 29 -2.96 -50.55 -5.36
N ILE A 30 -3.38 -50.35 -4.10
CA ILE A 30 -3.97 -49.08 -3.63
C ILE A 30 -2.92 -47.97 -3.63
N ASP A 31 -1.72 -48.22 -3.11
CA ASP A 31 -0.62 -47.24 -3.11
C ASP A 31 -0.22 -46.81 -4.53
N LEU A 32 -0.21 -47.78 -5.46
CA LEU A 32 0.14 -47.56 -6.87
C LEU A 32 -0.98 -46.85 -7.66
N LEU A 33 -2.24 -47.01 -7.24
CA LEU A 33 -3.40 -46.27 -7.78
C LEU A 33 -3.46 -44.83 -7.25
N LEU A 34 -3.07 -44.60 -6.00
CA LEU A 34 -2.96 -43.27 -5.40
C LEU A 34 -1.85 -42.43 -6.05
N THR A 35 -0.71 -43.06 -6.38
CA THR A 35 0.38 -42.41 -7.13
C THR A 35 0.02 -42.10 -8.58
N ARG A 36 -0.82 -42.91 -9.23
CA ARG A 36 -1.21 -42.73 -10.65
C ARG A 36 -2.29 -41.66 -10.86
N THR A 37 -3.14 -41.43 -9.86
CA THR A 37 -4.22 -40.42 -9.91
C THR A 37 -3.80 -39.07 -9.32
N GLY A 38 -2.63 -39.00 -8.66
CA GLY A 38 -2.19 -37.80 -7.94
C GLY A 38 -2.94 -37.56 -6.62
N ALA A 39 -3.78 -38.50 -6.18
CA ALA A 39 -4.53 -38.45 -4.92
C ALA A 39 -3.65 -38.83 -3.71
N GLY A 40 -2.39 -38.39 -3.70
CA GLY A 40 -1.33 -38.84 -2.79
C GLY A 40 -1.39 -38.29 -1.35
N TYR A 41 -2.52 -37.77 -0.89
CA TYR A 41 -2.75 -37.44 0.51
C TYR A 41 -4.23 -37.68 0.87
N LEU A 42 -4.55 -38.93 1.20
CA LEU A 42 -5.82 -39.33 1.80
C LEU A 42 -5.54 -39.97 3.17
N SER A 43 -4.78 -39.28 4.03
CA SER A 43 -5.19 -39.32 5.42
C SER A 43 -6.41 -38.43 5.49
N PRO A 44 -7.61 -38.90 5.87
CA PRO A 44 -8.70 -37.99 6.15
C PRO A 44 -8.22 -37.06 7.25
N PHE A 45 -8.05 -35.78 6.90
CA PHE A 45 -7.81 -34.74 7.89
C PHE A 45 -8.98 -34.77 8.88
N PRO A 46 -8.78 -34.40 10.16
CA PRO A 46 -9.91 -34.32 11.08
C PRO A 46 -11.01 -33.46 10.45
N ASP A 47 -12.25 -33.97 10.37
CA ASP A 47 -13.35 -33.31 9.66
C ASP A 47 -13.51 -31.85 10.09
N ASN A 48 -13.29 -31.56 11.37
CA ASN A 48 -13.32 -30.22 11.92
C ASN A 48 -12.23 -29.29 11.37
N CYS A 49 -11.01 -29.78 11.10
CA CYS A 49 -9.97 -28.99 10.45
C CYS A 49 -10.34 -28.67 8.99
N SER A 50 -10.95 -29.62 8.27
CA SER A 50 -11.44 -29.40 6.91
C SER A 50 -12.56 -28.36 6.86
N LEU A 51 -13.46 -28.35 7.85
CA LEU A 51 -14.51 -27.33 7.99
C LEU A 51 -13.91 -25.93 8.22
N ILE A 52 -12.94 -25.80 9.14
CA ILE A 52 -12.26 -24.52 9.40
C ILE A 52 -11.54 -24.00 8.14
N LEU A 53 -10.91 -24.89 7.37
CA LEU A 53 -10.25 -24.53 6.12
C LEU A 53 -11.25 -24.03 5.06
N ASN A 54 -12.40 -24.70 4.93
CA ASN A 54 -13.46 -24.27 4.00
C ASN A 54 -14.00 -22.89 4.38
N ASP A 55 -14.29 -22.67 5.66
CA ASP A 55 -14.72 -21.36 6.15
C ASP A 55 -13.67 -20.27 5.86
N PHE A 56 -12.38 -20.58 6.09
CA PHE A 56 -11.28 -19.66 5.78
C PHE A 56 -11.27 -19.29 4.29
N ALA A 57 -11.41 -20.28 3.41
CA ALA A 57 -11.44 -20.07 1.97
C ALA A 57 -12.63 -19.20 1.55
N ASP A 58 -13.82 -19.45 2.10
CA ASP A 58 -15.02 -18.66 1.84
C ASP A 58 -14.86 -17.21 2.31
N TYR A 59 -14.32 -16.98 3.51
CA TYR A 59 -14.07 -15.62 4.00
C TYR A 59 -12.98 -14.89 3.22
N ALA A 60 -11.92 -15.59 2.81
CA ALA A 60 -10.88 -15.03 1.95
C ALA A 60 -11.45 -14.61 0.58
N ALA A 61 -12.29 -15.45 -0.03
CA ALA A 61 -12.96 -15.15 -1.29
C ALA A 61 -13.92 -13.95 -1.16
N ASN A 62 -14.68 -13.90 -0.06
CA ASN A 62 -15.60 -12.80 0.23
C ASN A 62 -14.87 -11.47 0.42
N PHE A 63 -13.77 -11.44 1.18
CA PHE A 63 -12.94 -10.24 1.31
C PHE A 63 -12.35 -9.82 -0.04
N THR A 64 -11.78 -10.77 -0.79
CA THR A 64 -11.20 -10.51 -2.11
C THR A 64 -12.22 -9.88 -3.05
N LYS A 65 -13.42 -10.46 -3.15
CA LYS A 65 -14.53 -9.91 -3.93
C LYS A 65 -14.91 -8.50 -3.46
N CYS A 66 -15.05 -8.30 -2.15
CA CYS A 66 -15.39 -6.99 -1.61
C CYS A 66 -14.32 -5.93 -1.96
N SER A 67 -13.04 -6.26 -1.80
CA SER A 67 -11.93 -5.34 -2.05
C SER A 67 -11.87 -4.89 -3.52
N ILE A 68 -12.09 -5.81 -4.46
CA ILE A 68 -12.10 -5.53 -5.90
C ILE A 68 -13.29 -4.62 -6.26
N LEU A 69 -14.49 -4.91 -5.75
CA LEU A 69 -15.69 -4.12 -6.02
C LEU A 69 -15.62 -2.70 -5.45
N ASN A 70 -14.84 -2.50 -4.39
CA ASN A 70 -14.67 -1.21 -3.71
C ASN A 70 -13.28 -0.59 -3.94
N ALA A 71 -12.60 -0.98 -5.02
CA ALA A 71 -11.28 -0.43 -5.37
C ALA A 71 -11.37 0.96 -6.05
N ARG A 72 -12.53 1.34 -6.59
CA ARG A 72 -12.76 2.64 -7.25
C ARG A 72 -14.21 3.13 -7.12
N PRO A 73 -14.47 4.23 -6.39
CA PRO A 73 -13.54 4.90 -5.46
C PRO A 73 -13.10 3.95 -4.35
N ILE A 74 -11.93 4.20 -3.74
CA ILE A 74 -11.40 3.32 -2.69
C ILE A 74 -12.28 3.45 -1.44
N ARG A 75 -12.95 2.35 -1.09
CA ARG A 75 -13.83 2.21 0.08
C ARG A 75 -13.63 0.86 0.77
N ILE A 76 -12.42 0.32 0.71
CA ILE A 76 -12.11 -1.04 1.15
C ILE A 76 -12.25 -1.13 2.67
N CYS A 77 -11.76 -0.12 3.40
CA CYS A 77 -11.77 -0.16 4.86
C CYS A 77 -13.20 -0.14 5.39
N GLU A 78 -14.02 0.81 4.91
CA GLU A 78 -15.41 1.00 5.32
C GLU A 78 -16.31 -0.18 4.91
N LYS A 79 -16.19 -0.66 3.66
CA LYS A 79 -17.13 -1.65 3.09
C LYS A 79 -16.74 -3.10 3.35
N CYS A 80 -15.46 -3.38 3.59
CA CYS A 80 -14.94 -4.75 3.69
C CYS A 80 -14.48 -5.14 5.10
N ILE A 81 -14.82 -4.35 6.12
CA ILE A 81 -14.46 -4.64 7.53
C ILE A 81 -15.02 -5.98 8.02
N GLU A 82 -16.28 -6.31 7.75
CA GLU A 82 -16.89 -7.56 8.21
C GLU A 82 -16.25 -8.80 7.54
N PRO A 83 -16.12 -8.87 6.20
CA PRO A 83 -15.38 -9.94 5.55
C PRO A 83 -13.94 -10.09 6.06
N TYR A 84 -13.26 -8.96 6.32
CA TYR A 84 -11.90 -8.97 6.87
C TYR A 84 -11.86 -9.57 8.28
N MET A 85 -12.78 -9.18 9.17
CA MET A 85 -12.86 -9.69 10.53
C MET A 85 -13.11 -11.20 10.55
N ASN A 86 -14.05 -11.68 9.73
CA ASN A 86 -14.34 -13.10 9.64
C ASN A 86 -13.14 -13.89 9.12
N PHE A 87 -12.48 -13.39 8.08
CA PHE A 87 -11.24 -13.96 7.55
C PHE A 87 -10.13 -14.01 8.63
N HIS A 88 -9.89 -12.90 9.32
CA HIS A 88 -8.85 -12.79 10.34
C HIS A 88 -9.11 -13.75 11.51
N ASN A 89 -10.33 -13.73 12.04
CA ASN A 89 -10.73 -14.59 13.16
C ASN A 89 -10.65 -16.07 12.79
N LYS A 90 -11.08 -16.44 11.57
CA LYS A 90 -11.04 -17.83 11.11
C LYS A 90 -9.61 -18.31 10.88
N TYR A 91 -8.71 -17.44 10.43
CA TYR A 91 -7.28 -17.77 10.37
C TYR A 91 -6.70 -17.99 11.77
N GLN A 92 -7.03 -17.15 12.76
CA GLN A 92 -6.59 -17.38 14.14
C GLN A 92 -7.11 -18.71 14.71
N GLU A 93 -8.35 -19.07 14.39
CA GLU A 93 -8.92 -20.38 14.73
C GLU A 93 -8.13 -21.53 14.08
N LEU A 94 -7.84 -21.44 12.77
CA LEU A 94 -7.01 -22.42 12.04
C LEU A 94 -5.63 -22.61 12.69
N MET A 95 -5.03 -21.52 13.19
CA MET A 95 -3.70 -21.53 13.80
C MET A 95 -3.67 -22.12 15.21
N THR A 96 -4.80 -22.14 15.92
CA THR A 96 -4.87 -22.48 17.35
C THR A 96 -5.58 -23.80 17.65
N VAL A 97 -6.51 -24.23 16.79
CA VAL A 97 -7.32 -25.43 17.04
C VAL A 97 -6.49 -26.72 16.94
N VAL A 98 -6.74 -27.62 17.90
CA VAL A 98 -6.18 -28.97 17.98
C VAL A 98 -7.33 -29.97 18.05
N VAL A 99 -7.37 -30.92 17.13
CA VAL A 99 -8.41 -31.95 17.03
C VAL A 99 -7.76 -33.31 17.20
N ASN A 100 -8.20 -34.08 18.19
CA ASN A 100 -7.66 -35.41 18.49
C ASN A 100 -6.12 -35.42 18.65
N GLY A 101 -5.56 -34.38 19.27
CA GLY A 101 -4.11 -34.22 19.46
C GLY A 101 -3.34 -33.72 18.22
N THR A 102 -4.01 -33.54 17.08
CA THR A 102 -3.41 -33.03 15.83
C THR A 102 -3.78 -31.55 15.66
N SER A 103 -2.79 -30.68 15.47
CA SER A 103 -3.03 -29.25 15.22
C SER A 103 -3.39 -29.02 13.76
N CYS A 104 -4.49 -28.31 13.48
CA CYS A 104 -4.88 -27.98 12.10
C CYS A 104 -3.79 -27.17 11.38
N LYS A 105 -3.08 -26.30 12.11
CA LYS A 105 -1.88 -25.60 11.63
C LYS A 105 -0.83 -26.56 11.09
N SER A 106 -0.47 -27.60 11.85
CA SER A 106 0.57 -28.56 11.42
C SER A 106 0.20 -29.37 10.19
N VAL A 107 -1.10 -29.45 9.90
CA VAL A 107 -1.64 -30.18 8.75
C VAL A 107 -1.62 -29.31 7.49
N PHE A 108 -2.00 -28.04 7.61
CA PHE A 108 -2.29 -27.17 6.46
C PHE A 108 -1.26 -26.06 6.22
N ILE A 109 -0.57 -25.60 7.26
CA ILE A 109 0.37 -24.46 7.16
C ILE A 109 1.80 -24.99 7.08
N SER A 110 2.54 -24.51 6.09
CA SER A 110 3.94 -24.86 5.86
C SER A 110 4.19 -26.37 5.68
N HIS A 111 3.19 -27.10 5.21
CA HIS A 111 3.28 -28.53 4.87
C HIS A 111 3.88 -28.74 3.46
N ASP A 112 3.73 -27.76 2.57
CA ASP A 112 4.30 -27.77 1.23
C ASP A 112 5.08 -26.48 0.94
N ARG A 113 5.83 -26.46 -0.17
CA ARG A 113 6.67 -25.33 -0.56
C ARG A 113 5.89 -24.12 -1.09
N LEU A 114 4.65 -24.33 -1.54
CA LEU A 114 3.81 -23.26 -2.05
C LEU A 114 3.14 -22.52 -0.88
N ASP A 115 2.74 -23.25 0.16
CA ASP A 115 2.03 -22.77 1.34
C ASP A 115 0.89 -21.81 0.97
N ALA A 116 0.01 -22.27 0.08
CA ALA A 116 -0.99 -21.42 -0.56
C ALA A 116 -1.87 -20.68 0.46
N ILE A 117 -2.18 -21.31 1.59
CA ILE A 117 -3.00 -20.73 2.65
C ILE A 117 -2.29 -19.51 3.26
N LEU A 118 -1.00 -19.65 3.58
CA LEU A 118 -0.20 -18.55 4.11
C LEU A 118 -0.03 -17.43 3.08
N GLU A 119 0.21 -17.77 1.81
CA GLU A 119 0.34 -16.79 0.72
C GLU A 119 -0.95 -15.98 0.54
N TYR A 120 -2.13 -16.62 0.52
CA TYR A 120 -3.41 -15.90 0.47
C TYR A 120 -3.63 -15.06 1.72
N HIS A 121 -3.26 -15.58 2.89
CA HIS A 121 -3.39 -14.84 4.13
C HIS A 121 -2.58 -13.54 4.11
N ASP A 122 -1.30 -13.65 3.76
CA ASP A 122 -0.36 -12.54 3.76
C ASP A 122 -0.71 -11.50 2.69
N ASN A 123 -1.24 -11.94 1.54
CA ASN A 123 -1.73 -11.03 0.51
C ASN A 123 -2.94 -10.21 0.98
N ILE A 124 -3.93 -10.85 1.61
CA ILE A 124 -5.10 -10.15 2.17
C ILE A 124 -4.67 -9.17 3.27
N LEU A 125 -3.79 -9.62 4.18
CA LEU A 125 -3.24 -8.79 5.24
C LEU A 125 -2.44 -7.61 4.68
N SER A 126 -1.69 -7.83 3.59
CA SER A 126 -0.94 -6.78 2.89
C SER A 126 -1.87 -5.71 2.32
N ILE A 127 -3.00 -6.09 1.72
CA ILE A 127 -3.99 -5.14 1.21
C ILE A 127 -4.55 -4.29 2.36
N TRP A 128 -4.96 -4.93 3.46
CA TRP A 128 -5.50 -4.25 4.64
C TRP A 128 -4.50 -3.25 5.25
N ASN A 129 -3.25 -3.68 5.42
CA ASN A 129 -2.20 -2.88 6.04
C ASN A 129 -1.70 -1.74 5.14
N LYS A 130 -1.52 -1.98 3.83
CA LYS A 130 -1.15 -0.92 2.88
C LYS A 130 -2.22 0.15 2.76
N ALA A 131 -3.49 -0.22 2.96
CA ALA A 131 -4.59 0.72 3.01
C ALA A 131 -4.74 1.41 4.38
N HIS A 132 -3.90 1.08 5.36
CA HIS A 132 -3.98 1.61 6.72
C HIS A 132 -5.39 1.47 7.33
N CYS A 133 -6.09 0.39 6.98
CA CYS A 133 -7.50 0.25 7.35
C CYS A 133 -7.70 0.12 8.86
N SER A 134 -6.71 -0.39 9.60
CA SER A 134 -6.78 -0.44 11.06
C SER A 134 -6.89 0.94 11.71
N ASP A 135 -6.33 1.98 11.08
CA ASP A 135 -6.32 3.36 11.62
C ASP A 135 -7.68 4.07 11.45
N CYS A 136 -8.53 3.56 10.56
CA CYS A 136 -9.91 4.00 10.40
C CYS A 136 -10.80 3.61 11.61
N TYR A 137 -10.34 2.68 12.46
CA TYR A 137 -11.14 2.07 13.52
C TYR A 137 -10.46 2.12 14.89
N ASN A 138 -11.29 2.10 15.93
CA ASN A 138 -10.89 1.82 17.29
C ASN A 138 -11.17 0.35 17.62
N TRP A 139 -10.14 -0.33 18.12
CA TRP A 139 -10.11 -1.77 18.40
C TRP A 139 -10.34 -2.10 19.88
N THR A 140 -10.83 -1.15 20.68
CA THR A 140 -11.13 -1.38 22.12
C THR A 140 -12.24 -2.40 22.37
N THR A 141 -13.09 -2.65 21.39
CA THR A 141 -14.22 -3.58 21.46
C THR A 141 -14.02 -4.76 20.50
N PRO A 142 -14.64 -5.94 20.76
CA PRO A 142 -14.54 -7.09 19.86
C PRO A 142 -15.02 -6.81 18.43
N VAL A 143 -15.97 -5.89 18.30
CA VAL A 143 -16.40 -5.33 17.02
C VAL A 143 -15.71 -3.97 16.85
N PRO A 144 -14.91 -3.76 15.80
CA PRO A 144 -14.22 -2.50 15.57
C PRO A 144 -15.23 -1.39 15.27
N VAL A 145 -15.09 -0.24 15.93
CA VAL A 145 -15.94 0.94 15.74
C VAL A 145 -15.13 2.02 15.03
N LEU A 146 -15.73 2.79 14.12
CA LEU A 146 -15.03 3.87 13.42
C LEU A 146 -14.40 4.85 14.43
N SER A 147 -13.18 5.29 14.15
CA SER A 147 -12.50 6.28 14.98
C SER A 147 -13.24 7.62 14.95
N ASN A 148 -13.17 8.39 16.04
CA ASN A 148 -13.83 9.70 16.12
C ASN A 148 -13.39 10.65 14.99
N GLU A 149 -12.11 10.57 14.61
CA GLU A 149 -11.54 11.31 13.49
C GLU A 149 -12.17 10.92 12.15
N THR A 150 -12.31 9.61 11.89
CA THR A 150 -12.93 9.11 10.66
C THR A 150 -14.41 9.50 10.59
N ILE A 151 -15.14 9.41 11.71
CA ILE A 151 -16.53 9.86 11.80
C ILE A 151 -16.62 11.35 11.47
N HIS A 152 -15.77 12.17 12.07
CA HIS A 152 -15.78 13.62 11.83
C HIS A 152 -15.40 13.97 10.38
N PHE A 153 -14.40 13.29 9.81
CA PHE A 153 -14.05 13.44 8.40
C PHE A 153 -15.25 13.13 7.50
N ASN A 154 -15.92 11.99 7.73
CA ASN A 154 -17.06 11.56 6.93
C ASN A 154 -18.23 12.54 7.01
N GLN A 155 -18.46 13.17 8.17
CA GLN A 155 -19.47 14.23 8.32
C GLN A 155 -19.14 15.46 7.45
N LEU A 156 -17.91 15.98 7.55
CA LEU A 156 -17.47 17.14 6.75
C LEU A 156 -17.45 16.83 5.25
N PHE A 157 -17.05 15.60 4.89
CA PHE A 157 -17.07 15.11 3.52
C PHE A 157 -18.51 15.08 2.99
N ASN A 158 -19.44 14.46 3.72
CA ASN A 158 -20.84 14.40 3.32
C ASN A 158 -21.47 15.79 3.23
N GLU A 159 -21.17 16.71 4.16
CA GLU A 159 -21.62 18.12 4.07
C GLU A 159 -21.13 18.78 2.77
N THR A 160 -19.84 18.61 2.46
CA THR A 160 -19.22 19.19 1.26
C THR A 160 -19.82 18.62 -0.02
N ILE A 161 -19.94 17.29 -0.12
CA ILE A 161 -20.52 16.63 -1.29
C ILE A 161 -22.00 17.01 -1.45
N ASN A 162 -22.78 17.03 -0.36
CA ASN A 162 -24.18 17.44 -0.41
C ASN A 162 -24.33 18.89 -0.88
N CYS A 163 -23.44 19.80 -0.44
CA CYS A 163 -23.42 21.16 -0.96
C CYS A 163 -23.13 21.17 -2.47
N ILE A 164 -22.09 20.45 -2.92
CA ILE A 164 -21.74 20.39 -4.34
C ILE A 164 -22.91 19.86 -5.17
N VAL A 165 -23.52 18.75 -4.76
CA VAL A 165 -24.67 18.13 -5.45
C VAL A 165 -25.89 19.06 -5.48
N LYS A 166 -26.10 19.87 -4.44
CA LYS A 166 -27.22 20.82 -4.39
C LYS A 166 -27.11 21.95 -5.42
N TYR A 167 -25.89 22.45 -5.66
CA TYR A 167 -25.66 23.60 -6.54
C TYR A 167 -25.13 23.22 -7.93
N ILE A 168 -24.71 21.98 -8.14
CA ILE A 168 -24.28 21.51 -9.45
C ILE A 168 -25.49 21.38 -10.37
N ASN A 169 -25.48 22.11 -11.47
CA ASN A 169 -26.49 21.98 -12.51
C ASN A 169 -25.83 21.36 -13.75
N PRO A 170 -26.19 20.12 -14.13
CA PRO A 170 -25.57 19.44 -15.28
C PRO A 170 -25.87 20.14 -16.62
N SER A 171 -26.89 21.00 -16.66
CA SER A 171 -27.31 21.71 -17.87
C SER A 171 -26.68 23.10 -18.01
N SER A 172 -25.98 23.61 -16.99
CA SER A 172 -25.30 24.92 -17.06
C SER A 172 -23.79 24.77 -16.91
N ASN A 173 -23.04 25.50 -17.74
CA ASN A 173 -21.57 25.58 -17.64
C ASN A 173 -21.10 26.49 -16.50
N ASP A 174 -22.02 27.06 -15.72
CA ASP A 174 -21.70 27.97 -14.63
C ASP A 174 -21.42 27.21 -13.33
N THR A 175 -20.16 26.78 -13.18
CA THR A 175 -19.67 26.11 -11.96
C THR A 175 -19.34 27.10 -10.83
N GLN A 176 -19.37 28.41 -11.10
CA GLN A 176 -18.97 29.44 -10.13
C GLN A 176 -19.92 29.47 -8.93
N ILE A 177 -21.22 29.25 -9.17
CA ILE A 177 -22.25 29.18 -8.12
C ILE A 177 -21.91 28.09 -7.09
N VAL A 178 -21.37 26.95 -7.52
CA VAL A 178 -20.94 25.87 -6.62
C VAL A 178 -19.74 26.33 -5.78
N CYS A 179 -18.75 26.97 -6.42
CA CYS A 179 -17.58 27.47 -5.74
C CYS A 179 -17.96 28.47 -4.65
N ASP A 180 -18.82 29.43 -4.96
CA ASP A 180 -19.16 30.53 -4.05
C ASP A 180 -19.99 30.03 -2.85
N ASN A 181 -20.92 29.10 -3.06
CA ASN A 181 -21.76 28.58 -1.99
C ASN A 181 -21.10 27.47 -1.16
N CYS A 182 -20.20 26.67 -1.74
CA CYS A 182 -19.61 25.50 -1.08
C CYS A 182 -18.16 25.69 -0.64
N MET A 183 -17.55 26.87 -0.88
CA MET A 183 -16.17 27.16 -0.48
C MET A 183 -15.93 26.89 1.00
N GLN A 184 -16.85 27.32 1.86
CA GLN A 184 -16.69 27.17 3.31
C GLN A 184 -16.69 25.71 3.75
N SER A 185 -17.60 24.88 3.24
CA SER A 185 -17.62 23.45 3.56
C SER A 185 -16.35 22.76 3.05
N TYR A 186 -15.91 23.08 1.84
CA TYR A 186 -14.65 22.57 1.29
C TYR A 186 -13.42 22.98 2.14
N LEU A 187 -13.32 24.25 2.56
CA LEU A 187 -12.20 24.72 3.38
C LEU A 187 -12.18 24.07 4.76
N LYS A 188 -13.35 23.85 5.38
CA LYS A 188 -13.45 23.10 6.65
C LYS A 188 -12.93 21.68 6.48
N LEU A 189 -13.37 20.98 5.43
CA LEU A 189 -12.90 19.62 5.11
C LEU A 189 -11.38 19.59 4.86
N ASP A 190 -10.86 20.50 4.04
CA ASP A 190 -9.43 20.57 3.71
C ASP A 190 -8.56 20.91 4.94
N SER A 191 -9.05 21.82 5.80
CA SER A 191 -8.38 22.16 7.04
C SER A 191 -8.32 20.96 8.00
N PHE A 192 -9.43 20.24 8.16
CA PHE A 192 -9.45 19.06 9.03
C PHE A 192 -8.58 17.93 8.48
N TYR A 193 -8.60 17.69 7.17
CA TYR A 193 -7.69 16.73 6.56
C TYR A 193 -6.21 17.10 6.81
N LYS A 194 -5.86 18.39 6.75
CA LYS A 194 -4.50 18.86 7.04
C LYS A 194 -4.08 18.58 8.48
N THR A 195 -4.97 18.70 9.47
CA THR A 195 -4.64 18.38 10.86
C THR A 195 -4.36 16.89 11.02
N LEU A 196 -5.18 16.02 10.41
CA LEU A 196 -4.92 14.57 10.40
C LEU A 196 -3.57 14.22 9.77
N SER A 197 -3.17 14.94 8.70
CA SER A 197 -1.89 14.72 8.02
C SER A 197 -0.68 15.34 8.71
N ALA A 198 -0.89 16.24 9.67
CA ALA A 198 0.19 16.95 10.37
C ALA A 198 0.58 16.22 11.66
N ASP A 199 -0.40 15.60 12.34
CA ASP A 199 -0.16 14.82 13.55
C ASP A 199 0.47 13.44 13.25
N SER A 200 0.41 13.00 11.99
CA SER A 200 1.09 11.82 11.50
C SER A 200 2.56 12.15 11.16
N ILE A 201 3.48 11.77 12.05
CA ILE A 201 4.93 11.82 11.80
C ILE A 201 5.22 10.82 10.67
N GLY A 202 5.20 11.31 9.43
CA GLY A 202 5.20 10.47 8.23
C GLY A 202 3.77 10.19 7.78
N THR A 203 3.53 10.29 6.48
CA THR A 203 2.24 10.18 5.76
C THR A 203 1.50 8.85 5.90
N ASP A 204 1.87 8.02 6.86
CA ASP A 204 1.67 6.57 6.86
C ASP A 204 0.69 6.12 7.96
N SER A 205 -0.25 6.97 8.40
CA SER A 205 -1.25 6.58 9.41
C SER A 205 -2.68 7.04 9.12
N ILE A 206 -2.96 7.58 7.92
CA ILE A 206 -4.32 7.92 7.51
C ILE A 206 -4.85 6.78 6.64
N CYS A 207 -6.02 6.25 7.00
CA CYS A 207 -6.63 5.20 6.20
C CYS A 207 -6.96 5.67 4.77
N MET A 208 -6.77 4.75 3.82
CA MET A 208 -6.79 5.06 2.39
C MET A 208 -8.16 5.54 1.91
N ASP A 209 -9.25 5.13 2.55
CA ASP A 209 -10.61 5.61 2.25
C ASP A 209 -10.72 7.14 2.43
N ILE A 210 -10.09 7.71 3.46
CA ILE A 210 -10.03 9.17 3.71
C ILE A 210 -9.16 9.85 2.64
N VAL A 211 -7.98 9.30 2.38
CA VAL A 211 -7.01 9.84 1.42
C VAL A 211 -7.61 9.90 0.02
N ASP A 212 -8.24 8.81 -0.45
CA ASP A 212 -8.88 8.74 -1.75
C ASP A 212 -10.07 9.70 -1.85
N SER A 213 -10.92 9.74 -0.81
CA SER A 213 -12.06 10.66 -0.75
C SER A 213 -11.62 12.12 -0.84
N MET A 214 -10.55 12.49 -0.14
CA MET A 214 -10.01 13.85 -0.19
C MET A 214 -9.39 14.17 -1.55
N ASN A 215 -8.62 13.23 -2.13
CA ASN A 215 -8.00 13.40 -3.43
C ASN A 215 -9.04 13.52 -4.56
N ALA A 216 -10.08 12.69 -4.53
CA ALA A 216 -11.21 12.78 -5.44
C ALA A 216 -11.92 14.13 -5.29
N THR A 217 -12.20 14.56 -4.05
CA THR A 217 -12.83 15.87 -3.78
C THR A 217 -11.98 17.03 -4.30
N ARG A 218 -10.67 17.02 -4.06
CA ARG A 218 -9.74 18.04 -4.59
C ARG A 218 -9.70 18.03 -6.12
N SER A 219 -9.74 16.85 -6.74
CA SER A 219 -9.78 16.74 -8.20
C SER A 219 -11.08 17.32 -8.76
N VAL A 220 -12.24 17.00 -8.18
CA VAL A 220 -13.53 17.58 -8.59
C VAL A 220 -13.53 19.10 -8.37
N TRP A 221 -13.09 19.57 -7.22
CA TRP A 221 -13.04 20.99 -6.87
C TRP A 221 -12.16 21.83 -7.81
N SER A 222 -10.96 21.32 -8.11
CA SER A 222 -9.96 22.05 -8.89
C SER A 222 -10.12 21.87 -10.40
N LYS A 223 -10.32 20.64 -10.88
CA LYS A 223 -10.32 20.30 -12.31
C LYS A 223 -11.72 20.35 -12.91
N SER A 224 -12.70 19.73 -12.25
CA SER A 224 -14.06 19.65 -12.79
C SER A 224 -14.83 20.96 -12.60
N LEU A 225 -14.75 21.57 -11.41
CA LEU A 225 -15.47 22.80 -11.07
C LEU A 225 -14.65 24.08 -11.30
N ASN A 226 -13.33 23.98 -11.49
CA ASN A 226 -12.43 25.13 -11.68
C ASN A 226 -12.49 26.20 -10.57
N CYS A 227 -12.76 25.79 -9.33
CA CYS A 227 -12.90 26.72 -8.20
C CYS A 227 -11.58 27.35 -7.74
N CYS A 228 -10.42 26.79 -8.13
CA CYS A 228 -9.10 27.30 -7.77
C CYS A 228 -8.62 28.44 -8.70
N LYS A 229 -9.36 29.54 -8.83
CA LYS A 229 -8.92 30.71 -9.64
C LYS A 229 -7.86 31.58 -8.96
N ILE A 230 -7.81 31.59 -7.62
CA ILE A 230 -6.89 32.43 -6.81
C ILE A 230 -5.41 32.20 -7.12
N ARG A 231 -5.02 31.04 -7.66
CA ARG A 231 -3.61 30.75 -7.94
C ARG A 231 -3.07 31.35 -9.26
N ARG A 232 -3.93 31.83 -10.16
CA ARG A 232 -3.50 32.40 -11.46
C ARG A 232 -3.06 33.86 -11.40
N THR A 233 -3.56 34.65 -10.46
CA THR A 233 -3.20 36.08 -10.32
C THR A 233 -1.80 36.35 -9.74
N PRO A 234 -1.24 35.58 -8.78
CA PRO A 234 0.09 35.85 -8.23
C PRO A 234 1.23 35.52 -9.20
N GLU A 235 1.01 34.71 -10.24
CA GLU A 235 2.05 34.32 -11.20
C GLU A 235 2.56 35.51 -12.01
N VAL A 236 1.67 36.43 -12.43
CA VAL A 236 2.07 37.59 -13.25
C VAL A 236 2.97 38.54 -12.46
N ILE A 237 2.62 38.82 -11.21
CA ILE A 237 3.40 39.71 -10.33
C ILE A 237 4.78 39.09 -10.05
N PHE A 238 4.82 37.78 -9.77
CA PHE A 238 6.06 37.05 -9.56
C PHE A 238 6.99 37.09 -10.78
N LEU A 239 6.44 36.89 -11.98
CA LEU A 239 7.19 36.96 -13.24
C LEU A 239 7.77 38.36 -13.48
N VAL A 240 7.00 39.43 -13.21
CA VAL A 240 7.48 40.81 -13.33
C VAL A 240 8.63 41.09 -12.36
N CYS A 241 8.49 40.71 -11.08
CA CYS A 241 9.54 40.89 -10.08
C CYS A 241 10.83 40.13 -10.45
N THR A 242 10.69 38.88 -10.90
CA THR A 242 11.84 38.06 -11.33
C THR A 242 12.52 38.66 -12.55
N GLY A 243 11.75 39.21 -13.49
CA GLY A 243 12.28 39.93 -14.66
C GLY A 243 13.12 41.15 -14.26
N ILE A 244 12.62 41.99 -13.35
CA ILE A 244 13.34 43.19 -12.87
C ILE A 244 14.65 42.79 -12.18
N ILE A 245 14.62 41.80 -11.29
CA ILE A 245 15.80 41.29 -10.58
C ILE A 245 16.84 40.72 -11.57
N SER A 246 16.39 40.07 -12.64
CA SER A 246 17.29 39.51 -13.66
C SER A 246 17.97 40.57 -14.53
N VAL A 247 17.33 41.72 -14.73
CA VAL A 247 17.87 42.83 -15.54
C VAL A 247 18.78 43.77 -14.73
N LEU A 248 18.60 43.83 -13.41
CA LEU A 248 19.40 44.67 -12.51
C LEU A 248 20.93 44.49 -12.65
N PRO A 249 21.50 43.27 -12.74
CA PRO A 249 22.93 43.09 -12.99
C PRO A 249 23.39 43.66 -14.33
N ILE A 250 22.59 43.46 -15.39
CA ILE A 250 22.89 43.97 -16.73
C ILE A 250 22.93 45.50 -16.69
N PHE A 251 21.91 46.10 -16.07
CA PHE A 251 21.83 47.54 -15.89
C PHE A 251 23.02 48.08 -15.08
N TYR A 252 23.41 47.41 -13.99
CA TYR A 252 24.58 47.76 -13.19
C TYR A 252 25.88 47.78 -14.03
N TYR A 253 26.10 46.75 -14.86
CA TYR A 253 27.27 46.71 -15.75
C TYR A 253 27.24 47.80 -16.83
N LEU A 254 26.06 48.13 -17.37
CA LEU A 254 25.91 49.23 -18.33
C LEU A 254 26.21 50.58 -17.67
N VAL A 255 25.70 50.82 -16.46
CA VAL A 255 26.01 52.05 -15.70
C VAL A 255 27.50 52.14 -15.41
N LEU A 256 28.16 51.05 -14.99
CA LEU A 256 29.61 51.05 -14.83
C LEU A 256 30.34 51.38 -16.15
N ARG A 257 29.87 50.88 -17.29
CA ARG A 257 30.52 51.14 -18.58
C ARG A 257 30.37 52.58 -19.07
N PHE A 258 29.19 53.18 -18.89
CA PHE A 258 28.87 54.50 -19.45
C PHE A 258 29.00 55.66 -18.45
N CYS A 259 28.80 55.40 -17.15
CA CYS A 259 28.88 56.41 -16.08
C CYS A 259 30.16 56.30 -15.23
N SER A 260 31.06 55.35 -15.51
CA SER A 260 32.43 55.49 -14.98
C SER A 260 33.05 56.71 -15.66
N PRO A 261 33.43 57.76 -14.91
CA PRO A 261 34.29 58.78 -15.48
C PRO A 261 35.52 58.03 -15.99
N MET A 262 36.01 58.37 -17.19
CA MET A 262 37.45 58.38 -17.39
C MET A 262 37.98 59.22 -16.23
N ARG A 263 38.36 58.57 -15.12
CA ARG A 263 39.21 59.18 -14.13
C ARG A 263 40.51 59.33 -14.90
N ASP A 264 40.68 60.47 -15.56
CA ASP A 264 41.99 61.03 -15.82
C ASP A 264 42.69 60.94 -14.47
N LEU A 265 43.55 59.94 -14.34
CA LEU A 265 44.43 59.78 -13.21
C LEU A 265 45.23 61.09 -13.20
N PRO A 266 45.05 62.02 -12.24
CA PRO A 266 45.98 63.13 -12.18
C PRO A 266 47.34 62.49 -11.97
N ASN A 267 48.29 62.81 -12.84
CA ASN A 267 49.62 62.20 -12.99
C ASN A 267 50.53 62.33 -11.74
N VAL A 268 49.97 62.42 -10.53
CA VAL A 268 50.65 62.64 -9.26
C VAL A 268 50.98 61.33 -8.52
N LEU A 269 50.54 60.16 -9.03
CA LEU A 269 51.00 58.86 -8.53
C LEU A 269 52.18 58.28 -9.31
N LYS A 270 52.89 59.11 -10.08
CA LYS A 270 54.27 58.80 -10.44
C LYS A 270 55.15 59.48 -9.39
N ARG A 271 55.80 58.65 -8.57
CA ARG A 271 56.93 59.01 -7.69
C ARG A 271 56.52 59.54 -6.31
N LYS A 272 56.20 58.62 -5.39
CA LYS A 272 56.93 58.49 -4.10
C LYS A 272 56.26 57.46 -3.16
N TYR A 273 57.04 56.42 -2.80
CA TYR A 273 56.83 55.44 -1.71
C TYR A 273 55.68 54.41 -1.93
N LEU A 274 55.87 53.10 -2.17
CA LEU A 274 56.90 52.18 -1.66
C LEU A 274 57.35 52.55 -0.24
N SER A 275 56.37 52.70 0.67
CA SER A 275 56.55 52.63 2.13
C SER A 275 55.21 52.87 2.85
N ARG A 276 54.32 51.88 2.85
CA ARG A 276 53.51 51.54 4.03
C ARG A 276 52.69 50.28 3.75
N SER A 277 53.30 49.16 4.08
CA SER A 277 52.63 47.91 4.39
C SER A 277 51.58 48.09 5.49
N CYS A 278 50.56 47.22 5.46
CA CYS A 278 49.74 46.76 6.59
C CYS A 278 48.82 47.75 7.32
N SER A 279 47.52 47.61 7.04
CA SER A 279 46.39 47.41 7.99
C SER A 279 45.12 47.65 7.16
N THR A 280 44.11 46.80 7.04
CA THR A 280 43.68 45.68 7.88
C THR A 280 42.66 44.92 7.02
N TYR A 281 42.97 43.68 6.67
CA TYR A 281 41.95 42.66 6.41
C TYR A 281 41.21 42.45 7.73
N ASN A 282 39.91 42.76 7.78
CA ASN A 282 38.88 42.14 8.64
C ASN A 282 37.64 43.03 8.66
N LEU A 283 36.61 42.67 7.87
CA LEU A 283 35.19 42.75 8.22
C LEU A 283 34.33 42.35 7.02
N PHE A 284 34.39 41.07 6.62
CA PHE A 284 33.34 40.43 5.83
C PHE A 284 33.39 38.90 6.01
N ILE A 285 33.49 38.45 7.26
CA ILE A 285 33.03 37.12 7.69
C ILE A 285 32.35 37.33 9.04
N ASP A 286 31.05 37.63 9.01
CA ASP A 286 30.12 37.33 10.12
C ASP A 286 28.68 37.50 9.63
N PHE A 287 28.17 36.48 8.94
CA PHE A 287 26.75 36.16 8.89
C PHE A 287 26.52 34.68 8.53
N LYS A 288 27.29 33.79 9.18
CA LYS A 288 26.99 32.35 9.18
C LYS A 288 27.37 31.73 10.53
N LYS A 289 26.67 32.14 11.59
CA LYS A 289 26.34 31.35 12.80
C LYS A 289 25.59 32.22 13.81
N ALA A 290 24.28 32.14 13.79
CA ALA A 290 23.46 32.35 14.98
C ALA A 290 22.24 31.43 14.82
N VAL A 291 22.25 30.38 15.65
CA VAL A 291 21.11 29.61 16.19
C VAL A 291 20.05 29.12 15.21
#